data_AF-X1JU36-F1
#
_entry.id   AF-X1JU36-F1
#
_cell.length_a   1.000
_cell.length_b   1.000
_cell.length_c   1.000
_cell.angle_alpha   90.00
_cell.angle_beta   90.00
_cell.angle_gamma   90.00
#
_symmetry.space_group_name_H-M   'P 1'
#
loop_
_entity.id
_entity.type
_entity.pdbx_description
1 polymer ?
#
loop_
_entity_poly.entity_id
_entity_poly.type
_entity_poly.pdbx_seq_one_letter_code
_entity_poly.pdbx_strand_id
1 'polypeptide(L)'
;GNAINWAEAGKFAEVIGSILQTILTTGMTVTAIVGIVLDNLLPGATREERGLTVWETEATDEAWEKAEAEWAKMAVGEERKIVIE
;
A
#
# COMPACT_ATOMS: atom_id res chain seq x y z
N GLY A 1 -14.63 -22.19 -14.01
CA GLY A 1 -13.40 -22.95 -13.76
C GLY A 1 -13.75 -24.15 -12.91
N ASN A 2 -13.23 -25.33 -13.24
CA ASN A 2 -13.54 -26.55 -12.48
C ASN A 2 -12.91 -26.46 -11.08
N ALA A 3 -13.73 -26.61 -10.04
CA ALA A 3 -13.26 -26.75 -8.67
C ALA A 3 -12.47 -28.06 -8.53
N ILE A 4 -11.35 -28.02 -7.81
CA ILE A 4 -10.60 -29.25 -7.51
C ILE A 4 -11.40 -30.02 -6.46
N ASN A 5 -11.70 -31.29 -6.72
CA ASN A 5 -12.40 -32.13 -5.76
C ASN A 5 -11.41 -32.68 -4.73
N TRP A 6 -11.52 -32.22 -3.50
CA TRP A 6 -10.64 -32.58 -2.39
C TRP A 6 -11.22 -33.67 -1.47
N ALA A 7 -12.45 -34.14 -1.75
CA ALA A 7 -13.15 -35.08 -0.88
C ALA A 7 -12.42 -36.43 -0.73
N GLU A 8 -11.70 -36.87 -1.77
CA GLU A 8 -10.93 -38.11 -1.75
C GLU A 8 -9.69 -38.05 -0.84
N ALA A 9 -9.20 -36.84 -0.53
CA ALA A 9 -8.05 -36.63 0.36
C ALA A 9 -8.44 -36.54 1.85
N GLY A 10 -9.73 -36.69 2.17
CA GLY A 10 -10.27 -36.64 3.53
C GLY A 10 -10.67 -35.24 3.99
N LYS A 11 -11.53 -35.19 5.03
CA LYS A 11 -12.22 -33.97 5.47
C LYS A 11 -11.30 -32.80 5.85
N PHE A 12 -10.11 -33.09 6.39
CA PHE A 12 -9.12 -32.04 6.68
C PHE A 12 -8.58 -31.39 5.40
N ALA A 13 -8.20 -32.21 4.41
CA ALA A 13 -7.72 -31.72 3.12
C ALA A 13 -8.83 -31.00 2.34
N GLU A 14 -10.08 -31.45 2.46
CA GLU A 14 -11.24 -30.80 1.87
C GLU A 14 -11.45 -29.37 2.38
N VAL A 15 -11.34 -29.17 3.70
CA VAL A 15 -11.46 -27.85 4.32
C VAL A 15 -10.33 -26.93 3.85
N ILE A 16 -9.08 -27.39 3.90
CA ILE A 16 -7.93 -26.59 3.46
C ILE A 16 -8.02 -26.27 1.96
N GLY A 17 -8.36 -27.26 1.13
CA GLY A 17 -8.51 -27.10 -0.32
C GLY A 17 -9.60 -26.09 -0.68
N SER A 18 -10.73 -26.11 0.04
CA SER A 18 -11.82 -25.14 -0.15
C SER A 18 -11.41 -23.71 0.24
N ILE A 19 -10.66 -23.56 1.33
CA ILE A 19 -10.12 -22.25 1.76
C ILE A 19 -9.16 -21.71 0.71
N LEU A 20 -8.18 -22.51 0.29
CA LEU A 20 -7.20 -22.12 -0.72
C LEU A 20 -7.88 -21.77 -2.05
N GLN A 21 -8.85 -22.57 -2.48
CA GLN A 21 -9.58 -22.30 -3.71
C GLN A 21 -10.40 -21.00 -3.62
N THR A 22 -10.99 -20.69 -2.46
CA THR A 22 -11.72 -19.44 -2.26
C THR A 22 -10.79 -18.23 -2.34
N ILE A 23 -9.62 -18.31 -1.69
CA ILE A 23 -8.59 -17.26 -1.72
C ILE A 23 -8.09 -17.03 -3.15
N LEU A 24 -7.82 -18.11 -3.89
CA LEU A 24 -7.21 -18.03 -5.23
C LEU A 24 -8.20 -17.72 -6.36
N THR A 25 -9.51 -17.94 -6.15
CA THR A 25 -10.54 -17.60 -7.14
C THR A 25 -11.16 -16.22 -6.92
N THR A 26 -10.98 -15.63 -5.74
CA THR A 26 -11.42 -14.27 -5.45
C THR A 26 -10.41 -13.26 -6.00
N GLY A 27 -10.75 -12.59 -7.12
CA GLY A 27 -9.85 -11.66 -7.80
C GLY A 27 -9.28 -10.57 -6.89
N MET A 28 -10.12 -9.97 -6.03
CA MET A 28 -9.68 -8.97 -5.04
C MET A 28 -8.62 -9.52 -4.07
N THR A 29 -8.78 -10.76 -3.62
CA THR A 29 -7.85 -11.40 -2.68
C THR A 29 -6.51 -11.68 -3.35
N VAL A 30 -6.50 -12.18 -4.58
CA VAL A 30 -5.26 -12.42 -5.34
C VAL A 30 -4.51 -11.10 -5.59
N THR A 31 -5.22 -10.06 -6.02
CA THR A 31 -4.62 -8.73 -6.23
C THR A 31 -4.04 -8.16 -4.94
N ALA A 32 -4.73 -8.31 -3.80
CA ALA A 32 -4.22 -7.85 -2.51
C ALA A 32 -2.95 -8.60 -2.09
N ILE A 33 -2.89 -9.92 -2.27
CA ILE A 33 -1.69 -10.73 -1.99
C ILE A 33 -0.51 -10.26 -2.86
N VAL A 34 -0.73 -10.09 -4.16
CA VAL A 34 0.30 -9.60 -5.08
C VAL A 34 0.77 -8.19 -4.68
N GLY A 35 -0.17 -7.30 -4.33
CA GLY A 35 0.15 -5.95 -3.86
C GLY A 35 1.04 -5.96 -2.62
N ILE A 36 0.71 -6.78 -1.61
CA ILE A 36 1.53 -6.92 -0.40
C ILE A 36 2.93 -7.46 -0.74
N VAL A 37 3.02 -8.48 -1.59
CA VAL A 37 4.31 -9.05 -2.00
C VAL A 37 5.16 -7.99 -2.69
N LEU A 38 4.59 -7.25 -3.64
CA LEU A 38 5.29 -6.17 -4.33
C LEU A 38 5.68 -5.03 -3.38
N ASP A 39 4.83 -4.68 -2.41
CA ASP A 39 5.11 -3.63 -1.44
C ASP A 39 6.32 -3.94 -0.55
N ASN A 40 6.65 -5.22 -0.36
CA ASN A 40 7.82 -5.67 0.42
C ASN A 40 9.05 -6.00 -0.43
N LEU A 41 8.89 -6.24 -1.74
CA LEU A 41 9.98 -6.64 -2.63
C LEU A 41 10.49 -5.51 -3.52
N LEU A 42 9.66 -4.51 -3.81
CA LEU A 42 10.09 -3.39 -4.64
C LEU A 42 11.02 -2.46 -3.83
N PRO A 43 12.11 -1.97 -4.44
CA PRO A 43 12.91 -0.90 -3.84
C PRO A 43 12.03 0.34 -3.65
N GLY A 44 12.19 1.05 -2.55
CA GLY A 44 11.19 2.04 -2.12
C GLY A 44 10.26 1.55 -1.00
N ALA A 45 10.44 0.32 -0.51
CA ALA A 45 9.63 -0.25 0.56
C ALA A 45 10.03 0.27 1.95
N THR A 46 11.29 0.65 2.14
CA THR A 46 11.78 1.08 3.45
C THR A 46 11.28 2.48 3.80
N ARG A 47 11.18 2.78 5.10
CA ARG A 47 10.73 4.11 5.58
C ARG A 47 11.62 5.24 5.05
N GLU A 48 12.91 4.97 4.89
CA GLU A 48 13.89 5.93 4.36
C GLU A 48 13.63 6.19 2.88
N GLU A 49 13.46 5.15 2.06
CA GLU A 49 13.19 5.32 0.63
C GLU A 49 11.80 5.93 0.34
N ARG A 50 10.84 5.78 1.25
CA ARG A 50 9.53 6.45 1.20
C ARG A 50 9.58 7.91 1.67
N GLY A 51 10.73 8.41 2.11
CA GLY A 51 10.90 9.77 2.63
C GLY A 51 10.21 10.01 3.98
N LEU A 52 9.77 8.95 4.67
CA LEU A 52 9.07 9.07 5.96
C LEU A 52 10.00 9.53 7.07
N THR A 53 11.28 9.13 7.02
CA THR A 53 12.28 9.57 8.00
C THR A 53 12.59 11.07 7.85
N VAL A 54 12.68 11.56 6.61
CA VAL A 54 12.85 12.98 6.32
C VAL A 54 11.60 13.75 6.75
N TRP A 55 10.41 13.25 6.39
CA TRP A 55 9.15 13.85 6.80
C TRP A 55 9.03 13.97 8.32
N GLU A 56 9.39 12.95 9.09
CA GLU A 56 9.37 13.00 10.56
C GLU A 56 10.30 14.06 11.14
N THR A 57 11.44 14.33 10.50
CA THR A 57 12.36 15.39 10.94
C THR A 57 11.91 16.79 10.55
N GLU A 58 11.21 16.93 9.43
CA GLU A 58 10.80 18.21 8.86
C GLU A 58 9.38 18.62 9.26
N ALA A 59 8.53 17.68 9.66
CA ALA A 59 7.15 17.90 10.10
C ALA A 59 7.08 18.44 11.53
N THR A 60 7.79 19.54 11.80
CA THR A 60 7.69 20.29 13.06
C THR A 60 6.47 21.20 13.03
N ASP A 61 5.94 21.55 14.21
CA ASP A 61 4.80 22.49 14.32
C ASP A 61 5.12 23.85 13.65
N GLU A 62 6.37 24.32 13.79
CA GLU A 62 6.85 25.56 13.16
C GLU A 62 6.87 25.47 11.61
N ALA A 63 7.25 24.31 11.07
CA ALA A 63 7.20 24.06 9.63
C ALA A 63 5.75 24.01 9.12
N TRP A 64 4.83 23.43 9.90
CA TRP A 64 3.40 23.42 9.60
C TRP A 64 2.79 24.83 9.61
N GLU A 65 3.05 25.64 10.65
CA GLU A 65 2.54 27.02 10.73
C GLU A 65 3.03 27.88 9.55
N LYS A 66 4.30 27.73 9.17
CA LYS A 66 4.85 28.43 8.01
C LYS A 66 4.24 27.95 6.70
N ALA A 67 4.04 26.64 6.54
CA ALA A 67 3.42 26.06 5.35
C ALA A 67 1.96 26.53 5.19
N GLU A 68 1.18 26.55 6.26
CA GLU A 68 -0.20 27.07 6.26
C GLU A 68 -0.24 28.57 5.91
N ALA A 69 0.66 29.37 6.47
CA ALA A 69 0.76 30.80 6.16
C ALA A 69 1.14 31.07 4.70
N GLU A 70 1.90 30.19 4.07
CA GLU A 70 2.25 30.25 2.65
C GLU A 70 1.09 29.76 1.77
N TRP A 71 0.43 28.64 2.12
CA TRP A 71 -0.72 28.13 1.39
C TRP A 71 -1.92 29.06 1.44
N ALA A 72 -2.16 29.75 2.56
CA ALA A 72 -3.21 30.77 2.66
C ALA A 72 -3.01 31.95 1.70
N LYS A 73 -1.78 32.18 1.22
CA LYS A 73 -1.45 33.22 0.23
C LYS A 73 -1.57 32.74 -1.21
N MET A 74 -1.69 31.43 -1.42
CA MET A 74 -1.81 30.83 -2.75
C MET A 74 -3.27 30.87 -3.23
N ALA A 75 -3.47 31.14 -4.51
CA ALA A 75 -4.81 31.06 -5.09
C ALA A 75 -5.26 29.60 -5.21
N VAL A 76 -6.57 29.35 -5.16
CA VAL A 76 -7.13 28.01 -5.38
C VAL A 76 -6.75 27.51 -6.78
N GLY A 77 -6.03 26.39 -6.84
CA GLY A 77 -5.52 25.80 -8.09
C GLY A 77 -4.12 26.26 -8.49
N GLU A 78 -3.46 27.09 -7.68
CA GLU A 78 -2.06 27.44 -7.87
C GLU A 78 -1.16 26.36 -7.26
N GLU A 79 -0.17 25.88 -8.01
CA GLU A 79 0.83 24.93 -7.51
C GLU A 79 2.10 25.69 -7.09
N ARG A 80 2.70 25.28 -5.97
CA ARG A 80 3.96 25.85 -5.51
C ARG A 80 5.04 25.39 -6.49
N LYS A 81 5.74 26.32 -7.15
CA LYS A 81 6.88 25.96 -8.01
C LYS A 81 7.94 25.24 -7.16
N ILE A 82 8.16 23.97 -7.44
CA ILE A 82 9.26 23.21 -6.86
C ILE A 82 10.54 23.68 -7.54
N VAL A 83 11.38 24.40 -6.80
CA VAL A 83 12.73 24.74 -7.25
C VAL A 83 13.65 23.67 -6.71
N ILE A 84 14.17 22.83 -7.61
CA ILE A 84 15.19 21.83 -7.29
C ILE A 84 16.52 22.51 -7.59
N GLU A 85 17.35 22.74 -6.57
CA GLU A 85 18.75 23.19 -6.72
C GLU A 85 19.67 22.06 -7.20
#